data_AF-A0A0F6W2Y3-F1
#
_entry.id   AF-A0A0F6W2Y3-F1
#
_cell.length_a   1.000
_cell.length_b   1.000
_cell.length_c   1.000
_cell.angle_alpha   90.00
_cell.angle_beta   90.00
_cell.angle_gamma   90.00
#
_symmetry.space_group_name_H-M   'P 1'
#
loop_
_entity.id
_entity.type
_entity.pdbx_description
1 polymer ?
#
loop_
_entity_poly.entity_id
_entity_poly.type
_entity_poly.pdbx_seq_one_letter_code
_entity_poly.pdbx_strand_id
1 'polypeptide(L)' 'MALVDEVVAATGLSHVIAEDVVRRALVRGGVDPVALTRPELARAIPSLRKALGLFLRGNDLERALVRVEHLARDRSDRSS' A
#
# COMPACT_ATOMS: atom_id res chain seq x y z
N MET A 1 -8.53 5.31 10.96
CA MET A 1 -7.61 5.66 9.86
C MET A 1 -8.18 5.09 8.58
N ALA A 2 -7.94 5.73 7.44
CA ALA A 2 -8.30 5.13 6.16
C ALA A 2 -7.27 4.03 5.81
N LEU A 3 -7.68 3.00 5.06
CA LEU A 3 -6.78 1.92 4.66
C LEU A 3 -5.56 2.44 3.88
N VAL A 4 -5.72 3.54 3.12
CA VAL A 4 -4.60 4.19 2.43
C VAL A 4 -3.54 4.71 3.41
N ASP A 5 -3.93 5.22 4.58
CA ASP A 5 -3.00 5.72 5.59
C ASP A 5 -2.18 4.57 6.21
N GLU A 6 -2.84 3.42 6.42
CA GLU A 6 -2.19 2.19 6.89
C GLU A 6 -1.17 1.67 5.86
N VAL A 7 -1.52 1.71 4.58
CA VAL A 7 -0.60 1.34 3.49
C VAL A 7 0.59 2.30 3.44
N VAL A 8 0.37 3.61 3.55
CA VAL A 8 1.41 4.65 3.61
C VAL A 8 2.39 4.35 4.75
N ALA A 9 1.88 4.09 5.96
CA ALA A 9 2.69 3.74 7.12
C ALA A 9 3.46 2.41 6.93
N ALA A 10 2.85 1.42 6.29
CA ALA A 10 3.47 0.12 6.02
C ALA A 10 4.64 0.19 5.03
N THR A 11 4.76 1.24 4.23
CA THR A 11 5.87 1.38 3.26
C THR A 11 7.24 1.53 3.94
N GLY A 12 7.30 2.13 5.14
CA GLY A 12 8.55 2.50 5.80
C GLY A 12 9.28 3.69 5.17
N LEU A 13 8.67 4.35 4.19
CA LEU A 13 9.14 5.64 3.66
C LEU A 13 8.70 6.79 4.58
N SER A 14 9.34 7.96 4.41
CA SER A 14 8.81 9.21 4.97
C SER A 14 7.38 9.44 4.50
N HIS A 15 6.49 9.84 5.41
CA HIS A 15 5.07 10.07 5.12
C HIS A 15 4.85 10.93 3.87
N VAL A 16 5.58 12.05 3.75
CA VAL A 16 5.46 12.98 2.61
C VAL A 16 5.71 12.30 1.26
N ILE A 17 6.69 11.38 1.20
CA ILE A 17 7.01 10.63 -0.03
C ILE A 17 6.00 9.50 -0.21
N ALA A 18 5.73 8.76 0.86
CA ALA A 18 4.88 7.58 0.86
C ALA A 18 3.47 7.90 0.35
N GLU A 19 2.88 9.02 0.78
CA GLU A 19 1.51 9.39 0.40
C GLU A 19 1.36 9.56 -1.12
N ASP A 20 2.21 10.38 -1.73
CA ASP A 20 2.16 10.67 -3.17
C ASP A 20 2.54 9.44 -4.01
N VAL A 21 3.45 8.60 -3.52
CA VAL A 21 3.83 7.35 -4.20
C VAL A 21 2.70 6.32 -4.16
N VAL A 22 2.10 6.09 -2.99
CA VAL A 22 1.01 5.13 -2.80
C VAL A 22 -0.23 5.56 -3.59
N ARG A 23 -0.67 6.81 -3.46
CA ARG A 23 -1.86 7.31 -4.18
C ARG A 23 -1.71 7.13 -5.69
N ARG A 24 -0.55 7.51 -6.26
CA ARG A 24 -0.30 7.34 -7.71
C ARG A 24 -0.20 5.88 -8.12
N ALA A 25 0.36 5.01 -7.27
CA ALA A 25 0.43 3.58 -7.57
C ALA A 25 -0.96 2.93 -7.60
N LEU A 26 -1.84 3.29 -6.66
CA LEU A 26 -3.24 2.84 -6.63
C LEU A 26 -4.00 3.31 -7.88
N VAL A 27 -3.94 4.60 -8.20
CA VAL A 27 -4.60 5.16 -9.40
C VAL A 27 -4.11 4.51 -10.68
N ARG A 28 -2.80 4.28 -10.83
CA ARG A 28 -2.24 3.57 -11.99
C ARG A 28 -2.68 2.10 -12.06
N GLY A 29 -3.04 1.50 -10.92
CA GLY A 29 -3.63 0.17 -10.82
C GLY A 29 -5.15 0.16 -11.04
N GLY A 30 -5.77 1.30 -11.35
CA GLY A 30 -7.23 1.42 -11.51
C GLY A 30 -7.99 1.36 -10.18
N VAL A 31 -7.32 1.64 -9.05
CA VAL A 31 -7.90 1.62 -7.71
C VAL A 31 -8.04 3.03 -7.19
N ASP A 32 -9.24 3.37 -6.71
CA ASP A 32 -9.50 4.65 -6.04
C ASP A 32 -8.89 4.62 -4.62
N PRO A 33 -7.93 5.51 -4.29
CA PRO A 33 -7.35 5.59 -2.95
C PRO A 33 -8.35 5.96 -1.85
N VAL A 34 -9.46 6.63 -2.19
CA VAL A 34 -10.49 7.06 -1.23
C VAL A 34 -11.44 5.92 -0.89
N ALA A 35 -11.78 5.10 -1.88
CA ALA A 35 -12.64 3.93 -1.74
C ALA A 35 -11.88 2.60 -1.58
N LEU A 36 -10.57 2.68 -1.28
CA LEU A 36 -9.67 1.53 -1.25
C LEU A 36 -10.19 0.41 -0.34
N THR A 37 -10.46 -0.74 -0.93
CA THR A 37 -10.78 -1.99 -0.22
C THR A 37 -9.57 -2.92 -0.14
N ARG A 38 -9.59 -3.88 0.79
CA ARG A 38 -8.52 -4.88 0.92
C ARG A 38 -8.33 -5.77 -0.32
N PRO A 39 -9.41 -6.24 -1.01
CA PRO A 39 -9.27 -6.93 -2.28
C PRO A 39 -8.63 -6.06 -3.39
N GLU A 40 -8.96 -4.78 -3.44
CA GLU A 40 -8.33 -3.85 -4.38
C GLU A 40 -6.86 -3.60 -4.03
N LEU A 41 -6.55 -3.47 -2.74
CA LEU A 41 -5.17 -3.39 -2.27
C LEU A 41 -4.36 -4.61 -2.71
N ALA A 42 -4.92 -5.81 -2.59
CA ALA A 42 -4.27 -7.04 -3.08
C ALA A 42 -3.98 -6.97 -4.59
N ARG A 43 -4.94 -6.47 -5.39
CA ARG A 43 -4.76 -6.27 -6.84
C ARG A 43 -3.75 -5.18 -7.17
N ALA A 44 -3.56 -4.20 -6.29
CA ALA A 44 -2.64 -3.08 -6.49
C ALA A 44 -1.18 -3.38 -6.10
N ILE A 45 -0.89 -4.50 -5.42
CA ILE A 45 0.46 -4.89 -5.00
C ILE A 45 1.50 -4.81 -6.13
N PRO A 46 1.25 -5.29 -7.37
CA PRO A 46 2.23 -5.18 -8.45
C PRO A 46 2.56 -3.72 -8.82
N SER A 47 1.57 -2.83 -8.77
CA SER A 47 1.75 -1.39 -9.01
C SER A 47 2.52 -0.73 -7.87
N LEU A 48 2.22 -1.10 -6.63
CA LEU A 48 2.96 -0.66 -5.44
C LEU A 48 4.42 -1.13 -5.49
N ARG A 49 4.68 -2.39 -5.87
CA ARG A 49 6.05 -2.91 -6.06
C ARG A 49 6.86 -2.08 -7.04
N LYS A 50 6.28 -1.74 -8.20
CA LYS A 50 6.94 -0.90 -9.21
C LYS A 50 7.23 0.49 -8.68
N ALA A 51 6.26 1.11 -8.01
CA ALA A 51 6.39 2.49 -7.52
C ALA A 51 7.34 2.60 -6.33
N LEU A 52 7.19 1.74 -5.32
CA LEU A 52 8.06 1.67 -4.15
C LEU A 52 9.47 1.26 -4.55
N GLY A 53 9.62 0.42 -5.57
CA GLY A 53 10.90 0.03 -6.13
C GLY A 53 11.69 1.18 -6.76
N LEU A 54 11.15 2.39 -6.87
CA LEU A 54 11.96 3.57 -7.23
C LEU A 54 12.76 4.12 -6.04
N PHE A 55 12.28 3.87 -4.81
CA PHE A 55 12.81 4.43 -3.57
C PHE A 55 13.46 3.37 -2.68
N LEU A 56 12.88 2.17 -2.63
CA LEU A 56 13.33 1.05 -1.82
C LEU A 56 14.04 0.02 -2.70
N ARG A 57 15.06 -0.64 -2.15
CA ARG A 57 15.85 -1.66 -2.84
C ARG A 57 15.99 -2.91 -1.99
N GLY A 58 16.15 -4.05 -2.66
CA GLY A 58 16.41 -5.34 -2.00
C GLY A 58 15.41 -5.65 -0.88
N ASN A 59 15.96 -5.93 0.30
CA ASN A 59 15.18 -6.40 1.45
C ASN A 59 14.19 -5.34 2.00
N ASP A 60 14.46 -4.05 1.81
CA ASP A 60 13.52 -2.99 2.25
C ASP A 60 12.23 -3.00 1.44
N LEU A 61 12.33 -3.22 0.13
CA LEU A 61 11.16 -3.32 -0.74
C LEU A 61 10.34 -4.56 -0.40
N GLU A 62 11.00 -5.70 -0.22
CA GLU A 62 10.31 -6.96 0.13
C GLU A 62 9.61 -6.83 1.50
N ARG A 63 10.27 -6.25 2.51
CA ARG A 63 9.64 -5.99 3.82
C ARG A 63 8.44 -5.07 3.72
N ALA A 64 8.51 -4.02 2.91
CA ALA A 64 7.38 -3.12 2.69
C ALA A 64 6.20 -3.85 2.05
N LEU A 65 6.46 -4.67 1.02
CA LEU A 65 5.42 -5.43 0.32
C LEU A 65 4.79 -6.49 1.21
N VAL A 66 5.57 -7.20 2.03
CA VAL A 66 5.04 -8.16 3.01
C VAL A 66 4.08 -7.48 3.98
N ARG A 67 4.41 -6.30 4.51
CA ARG A 67 3.51 -5.54 5.40
C ARG A 67 2.22 -5.13 4.68
N VAL A 68 2.31 -4.66 3.44
CA VAL A 68 1.14 -4.32 2.62
C VAL A 68 0.28 -5.55 2.31
N GLU A 69 0.89 -6.71 2.03
CA GLU A 69 0.18 -7.97 1.83
C GLU A 69 -0.59 -8.41 3.08
N HIS A 70 -0.01 -8.22 4.27
CA HIS A 70 -0.71 -8.48 5.51
C HIS A 70 -1.94 -7.59 5.65
N LEU A 71 -1.83 -6.29 5.34
CA LEU A 71 -3.00 -5.38 5.30
C LEU A 71 -4.05 -5.83 4.28
N ALA A 72 -3.65 -6.36 3.13
CA ALA A 72 -4.59 -6.83 2.12
C ALA A 72 -5.34 -8.11 2.54
N ARG A 73 -4.76 -8.93 3.43
CA ARG A 73 -5.34 -10.20 3.90
C ARG A 73 -6.07 -10.10 5.23
N ASP A 74 -5.74 -9.08 6.02
CA ASP A 74 -6.28 -8.91 7.35
C ASP A 74 -7.80 -8.71 7.28
N ARG A 75 -8.55 -9.72 7.72
CA ARG A 75 -10.01 -9.66 7.85
C ARG A 75 -10.42 -9.03 9.18
N SER A 76 -9.67 -8.06 9.69
CA SER A 76 -10.08 -7.24 10.82
C SER A 76 -11.36 -6.50 10.45
N ASP A 77 -12.41 -7.26 10.73
CA ASP A 77 -13.82 -7.02 10.71
C ASP A 77 -14.08 -5.84 11.62
N ARG A 78 -14.94 -4.95 11.16
CA ARG A 78 -15.42 -3.85 11.97
C ARG A 78 -16.42 -4.42 12.97
N SER A 79 -15.89 -4.99 14.05
CA SER A 79 -16.66 -5.38 15.24
C SER A 79 -16.07 -4.64 16.44
N SER A 80 -16.51 -3.40 16.62
CA SER A 80 -16.52 -2.67 17.89
C SER A 80 -17.64 -1.65 17.84
#